data_AF-A0A964YP67-F1
#
_entry.id   AF-A0A964YP67-F1
#
_cell.length_a   1.000
_cell.length_b   1.000
_cell.length_c   1.000
_cell.angle_alpha   90.00
_cell.angle_beta   90.00
_cell.angle_gamma   90.00
#
_symmetry.space_group_name_H-M   'P 1'
#
loop_
_entity.id
_entity.type
_entity.pdbx_description
1 polymer ?
#
loop_
_entity_poly.entity_id
_entity_poly.type
_entity_poly.pdbx_seq_one_letter_code
_entity_poly.pdbx_strand_id
1 'polypeptide(L)'
;MNYEEIPIDPIAISDWMRKHTDDLANAKANRYYLEHFTDSLKARLMKEAMLAGEKTIAGQERYAQGHNDYHQHLLGIKEAIAIEEKMKWLMLTAQSKIEIWRSMESSKRAEMQMI
;
A
#
# COMPACT_ATOMS: atom_id res chain seq x y z
N MET A 1 3.69 15.86 1.06
CA MET A 1 3.67 15.61 2.52
C MET A 1 5.13 15.55 2.95
N ASN A 2 5.63 16.62 3.57
CA ASN A 2 6.99 16.67 4.12
C ASN A 2 7.05 15.71 5.30
N TYR A 3 7.85 14.66 5.20
CA TYR A 3 8.15 13.74 6.29
C TYR A 3 9.24 14.34 7.18
N GLU A 4 9.06 15.61 7.57
CA GLU A 4 9.93 16.28 8.53
C GLU A 4 10.03 15.41 9.78
N GLU A 5 11.28 15.22 10.22
CA GLU A 5 11.74 14.18 11.12
C GLU A 5 10.82 14.00 12.33
N ILE A 6 10.05 12.90 12.37
CA ILE A 6 9.31 12.55 13.59
C ILE A 6 10.35 12.43 14.72
N PRO A 7 10.31 13.29 15.75
CA PRO A 7 11.28 13.24 16.84
C PRO A 7 11.20 11.87 17.54
N ILE A 8 12.32 11.45 18.14
CA ILE A 8 12.40 10.18 18.89
C ILE A 8 11.70 10.37 20.25
N ASP A 9 10.38 10.50 20.20
CA ASP A 9 9.47 10.57 21.34
C ASP A 9 8.41 9.46 21.19
N PRO A 10 8.38 8.45 22.08
CA PRO A 10 7.48 7.31 21.96
C PRO A 10 5.99 7.71 22.00
N ILE A 11 5.61 8.79 22.69
CA ILE A 11 4.20 9.22 22.78
C ILE A 11 3.79 9.85 21.45
N ALA A 12 4.57 10.81 20.95
CA ALA A 12 4.32 11.45 19.66
C ALA A 12 4.30 10.43 18.51
N ILE A 13 5.21 9.44 18.54
CA ILE A 13 5.24 8.36 17.56
C ILE A 13 3.97 7.50 17.64
N SER A 14 3.55 7.11 18.85
CA SER A 14 2.35 6.29 19.04
C SER A 14 1.08 7.00 18.55
N ASP A 15 0.93 8.30 18.86
CA ASP A 15 -0.18 9.10 18.38
C ASP A 15 -0.15 9.25 16.85
N TRP A 16 1.03 9.43 16.27
CA TRP A 16 1.18 9.46 14.82
C TRP A 16 0.74 8.13 14.18
N MET A 17 1.17 6.98 14.72
CA MET A 17 0.77 5.65 14.21
C MET A 17 -0.75 5.45 14.32
N ARG A 18 -1.35 5.82 15.45
CA ARG A 18 -2.81 5.75 15.65
C ARG A 18 -3.56 6.58 14.61
N LYS A 19 -3.10 7.81 14.35
CA LYS A 19 -3.73 8.71 13.38
C LYS A 19 -3.72 8.17 11.95
N HIS A 20 -2.69 7.42 11.57
CA HIS A 20 -2.52 6.91 10.20
C HIS A 20 -2.90 5.43 10.05
N THR A 21 -3.52 4.82 11.07
CA THR A 21 -3.92 3.40 11.01
C THR A 21 -4.92 3.16 9.88
N ASP A 22 -5.89 4.06 9.73
CA ASP A 22 -6.90 3.97 8.67
C ASP A 22 -6.29 4.14 7.28
N ASP A 23 -5.24 4.96 7.13
CA ASP A 23 -4.59 5.17 5.84
C ASP A 23 -3.95 3.88 5.30
N LEU A 24 -3.23 3.15 6.15
CA LEU A 24 -2.62 1.87 5.75
C LEU A 24 -3.70 0.80 5.51
N ALA A 25 -4.73 0.76 6.36
CA ALA A 25 -5.84 -0.19 6.19
C ALA A 25 -6.56 0.03 4.85
N ASN A 26 -6.88 1.30 4.53
CA ASN A 26 -7.52 1.67 3.28
C ASN A 26 -6.63 1.42 2.06
N ALA A 27 -5.32 1.73 2.15
CA ALA A 27 -4.38 1.45 1.06
C ALA A 27 -4.33 -0.04 0.73
N LYS A 28 -4.27 -0.89 1.75
CA LYS A 28 -4.30 -2.35 1.59
C LYS A 28 -5.63 -2.86 1.02
N ALA A 29 -6.75 -2.35 1.52
CA ALA A 29 -8.07 -2.70 1.02
C ALA A 29 -8.23 -2.32 -0.47
N ASN A 30 -7.75 -1.13 -0.85
CA ASN A 30 -7.80 -0.64 -2.22
C ASN A 30 -6.94 -1.49 -3.16
N ARG A 31 -5.69 -1.82 -2.79
CA ARG A 31 -4.86 -2.73 -3.60
C ARG A 31 -5.56 -4.06 -3.82
N TYR A 32 -6.06 -4.67 -2.74
CA TYR A 32 -6.72 -5.97 -2.81
C TYR A 32 -7.97 -5.93 -3.69
N TYR A 33 -8.79 -4.90 -3.54
CA TYR A 33 -9.97 -4.69 -4.38
C TYR A 33 -9.61 -4.60 -5.87
N LEU A 34 -8.60 -3.79 -6.22
CA LEU A 34 -8.18 -3.62 -7.61
C LEU A 34 -7.62 -4.92 -8.20
N GLU A 35 -6.80 -5.65 -7.45
CA GLU A 35 -6.27 -6.95 -7.89
C GLU A 35 -7.41 -7.92 -8.23
N HIS A 36 -8.39 -8.07 -7.34
CA HIS A 36 -9.55 -8.94 -7.56
C HIS A 36 -10.50 -8.44 -8.65
N PHE A 37 -10.62 -7.13 -8.83
CA PHE A 37 -11.46 -6.55 -9.88
C PHE A 37 -10.90 -6.81 -11.29
N THR A 38 -9.60 -7.13 -11.43
CA THR A 38 -8.95 -7.41 -12.72
C THR A 38 -9.68 -8.48 -13.53
N ASP A 39 -10.11 -9.56 -12.89
CA ASP A 39 -10.83 -10.65 -13.56
C ASP A 39 -12.23 -10.21 -14.02
N SER A 40 -12.91 -9.40 -13.19
CA SER A 40 -14.22 -8.84 -13.53
C SER A 40 -14.12 -7.88 -14.71
N LEU A 41 -13.09 -7.03 -14.73
CA LEU A 41 -12.82 -6.11 -15.82
C LEU A 41 -12.48 -6.87 -17.10
N LYS A 42 -11.60 -7.87 -17.03
CA LYS A 42 -11.27 -8.73 -18.19
C LYS A 42 -12.53 -9.38 -18.75
N ALA A 43 -13.35 -9.99 -17.89
CA ALA A 43 -14.59 -10.64 -18.32
C ALA A 43 -15.57 -9.64 -18.98
N ARG A 44 -15.69 -8.42 -18.43
CA ARG A 44 -16.50 -7.34 -19.03
C ARG A 44 -16.03 -7.00 -20.44
N LEU A 45 -14.72 -6.82 -20.62
CA LEU A 45 -14.12 -6.47 -21.92
C LEU A 45 -14.18 -7.63 -22.92
N MET A 46 -14.05 -8.87 -22.46
CA MET A 46 -14.26 -10.05 -23.32
C MET A 46 -15.70 -10.13 -23.82
N LYS A 47 -16.69 -9.83 -22.94
CA LYS A 47 -18.10 -9.73 -23.34
C LYS A 47 -18.33 -8.61 -24.35
N GLU A 48 -17.66 -7.48 -24.19
CA GLU A 48 -17.72 -6.37 -25.15
C GLU A 48 -17.19 -6.79 -26.53
N ALA A 49 -16.02 -7.43 -26.59
CA ALA A 49 -15.46 -7.99 -27.83
C ALA A 49 -16.42 -9.00 -28.49
N MET A 50 -17.03 -9.89 -27.69
CA MET A 50 -18.01 -10.85 -28.16
C MET A 50 -19.21 -10.15 -28.83
N LEU A 51 -19.76 -9.11 -28.21
CA LEU A 51 -20.86 -8.32 -28.75
C LEU A 51 -20.46 -7.54 -30.01
N ALA A 52 -19.18 -7.17 -30.14
CA ALA A 52 -18.61 -6.55 -31.33
C ALA A 52 -18.30 -7.56 -32.47
N GLY A 53 -18.58 -8.86 -32.28
CA GLY A 53 -18.49 -9.89 -33.31
C GLY A 53 -17.23 -10.76 -33.26
N GLU A 54 -16.38 -10.64 -32.22
CA GLU A 54 -15.25 -11.55 -32.02
C GLU A 54 -15.75 -12.93 -31.55
N LYS A 55 -15.53 -13.94 -32.39
CA LYS A 55 -16.10 -15.29 -32.22
C LYS A 55 -15.22 -16.21 -31.39
N THR A 56 -13.94 -15.89 -31.25
CA THR A 56 -12.96 -16.75 -30.58
C THR A 56 -12.65 -16.23 -29.18
N ILE A 57 -12.53 -17.14 -28.20
CA ILE A 57 -12.14 -16.76 -26.84
C ILE A 57 -10.76 -16.08 -26.85
N ALA A 58 -9.80 -16.61 -27.63
CA ALA A 58 -8.47 -16.04 -27.76
C ALA A 58 -8.49 -14.60 -28.33
N GLY A 59 -9.38 -14.32 -29.30
CA GLY A 59 -9.57 -12.97 -29.82
C GLY A 59 -10.16 -12.02 -28.78
N GLN A 60 -11.13 -12.48 -27.99
CA GLN A 60 -11.72 -11.71 -26.89
C GLN A 60 -10.70 -11.39 -25.80
N GLU A 61 -9.83 -12.33 -25.44
CA GLU A 61 -8.75 -12.12 -24.47
C GLU A 61 -7.73 -11.10 -24.97
N ARG A 62 -7.29 -11.22 -26.23
CA ARG A 62 -6.37 -10.26 -26.85
C ARG A 62 -6.96 -8.84 -26.86
N TYR A 63 -8.26 -8.72 -27.18
CA TYR A 63 -8.96 -7.44 -27.11
C TYR A 63 -8.95 -6.89 -25.68
N ALA A 64 -9.38 -7.70 -24.69
CA ALA A 64 -9.48 -7.25 -23.31
C ALA A 64 -8.13 -6.82 -22.73
N GLN A 65 -7.08 -7.62 -22.95
CA GLN A 65 -5.74 -7.30 -22.44
C GLN A 65 -5.08 -6.12 -23.18
N GLY A 66 -5.46 -5.88 -24.44
CA GLY A 66 -5.03 -4.71 -25.21
C GLY A 66 -5.88 -3.46 -25.00
N HIS A 67 -6.99 -3.55 -24.26
CA HIS A 67 -7.92 -2.43 -24.10
C HIS A 67 -7.34 -1.35 -23.16
N ASN A 68 -7.60 -0.08 -23.47
CA ASN A 68 -7.09 1.04 -22.68
C ASN A 68 -7.57 0.97 -21.21
N ASP A 69 -8.84 0.64 -20.96
CA ASP A 69 -9.35 0.45 -19.58
C ASP A 69 -8.56 -0.59 -18.78
N TYR A 70 -8.17 -1.70 -19.42
CA TYR A 70 -7.37 -2.74 -18.76
C TYR A 70 -5.98 -2.19 -18.42
N HIS A 71 -5.36 -1.43 -19.32
CA HIS A 71 -4.09 -0.76 -19.05
C HIS A 71 -4.19 0.27 -17.91
N GLN A 72 -5.23 1.12 -17.92
CA GLN A 72 -5.47 2.09 -16.85
C GLN A 72 -5.71 1.41 -15.50
N HIS A 73 -6.42 0.28 -15.49
CA HIS A 73 -6.60 -0.53 -14.29
C HIS A 73 -5.28 -1.05 -13.73
N LEU A 74 -4.38 -1.55 -14.58
CA LEU A 74 -3.04 -1.99 -14.15
C LEU A 74 -2.20 -0.83 -13.59
N LEU A 75 -2.32 0.37 -14.16
CA LEU A 75 -1.68 1.57 -13.61
C LEU A 75 -2.24 1.92 -12.23
N GLY A 76 -3.56 1.79 -12.04
CA GLY A 76 -4.20 1.94 -10.73
C GLY A 76 -3.70 0.93 -9.69
N ILE A 77 -3.54 -0.35 -10.06
CA ILE A 77 -2.94 -1.37 -9.18
C ILE A 77 -1.51 -0.98 -8.80
N LYS A 78 -0.70 -0.56 -9.78
CA LYS A 78 0.69 -0.13 -9.54
C LYS A 78 0.74 1.03 -8.53
N GLU A 79 -0.13 2.01 -8.67
CA GLU A 79 -0.22 3.14 -7.73
C GLU A 79 -0.67 2.69 -6.33
N ALA A 80 -1.71 1.85 -6.25
CA ALA A 80 -2.20 1.33 -4.97
C ALA A 80 -1.12 0.54 -4.22
N ILE A 81 -0.34 -0.29 -4.91
CA ILE A 81 0.83 -0.99 -4.34
C ILE A 81 1.83 0.01 -3.78
N ALA A 82 2.19 1.04 -4.55
CA ALA A 82 3.17 2.03 -4.12
C ALA A 82 2.72 2.79 -2.85
N ILE A 83 1.42 3.11 -2.76
CA ILE A 83 0.83 3.77 -1.60
C ILE A 83 0.84 2.84 -0.38
N GLU A 84 0.37 1.59 -0.52
CA GLU A 84 0.37 0.61 0.58
C GLU A 84 1.80 0.38 1.10
N GLU A 85 2.75 0.11 0.21
CA GLU A 85 4.13 -0.20 0.59
C GLU A 85 4.79 0.99 1.28
N LYS A 86 4.54 2.21 0.80
CA LYS A 86 5.01 3.43 1.46
C LYS A 86 4.45 3.56 2.88
N MET A 87 3.14 3.40 3.07
CA MET A 87 2.51 3.50 4.39
C MET A 87 3.00 2.41 5.34
N LYS A 88 3.21 1.19 4.83
CA LYS A 88 3.79 0.08 5.59
C LYS A 88 5.21 0.39 6.07
N TRP A 89 6.08 0.90 5.20
CA TRP A 89 7.44 1.29 5.60
C TRP A 89 7.45 2.45 6.59
N LEU A 90 6.52 3.39 6.50
CA LEU A 90 6.39 4.45 7.49
C LEU A 90 6.00 3.91 8.87
N MET A 91 5.03 2.99 8.93
CA MET A 91 4.64 2.32 10.19
C MET A 91 5.81 1.51 10.79
N LEU A 92 6.54 0.78 9.96
CA LEU A 92 7.74 0.03 10.39
C LEU A 92 8.82 0.98 10.92
N THR A 93 9.07 2.09 10.23
CA THR A 93 10.05 3.10 10.65
C THR A 93 9.66 3.71 12.00
N ALA A 94 8.38 4.02 12.19
CA ALA A 94 7.86 4.51 13.47
C ALA A 94 8.09 3.50 14.61
N GLN A 95 7.79 2.22 14.36
CA GLN A 95 8.07 1.15 15.32
C GLN A 95 9.57 1.05 15.64
N SER A 96 10.45 1.11 14.63
CA SER A 96 11.90 1.10 14.85
C SER A 96 12.38 2.27 15.69
N LYS A 97 11.79 3.47 15.54
CA LYS A 97 12.12 4.63 16.38
C LYS A 97 11.78 4.40 17.86
N ILE A 98 10.67 3.73 18.16
CA ILE A 98 10.33 3.35 19.54
C ILE A 98 11.38 2.40 20.12
N GLU A 99 11.85 1.43 19.34
CA GLU A 99 12.90 0.50 19.81
C GLU A 99 14.26 1.18 20.01
N ILE A 100 14.61 2.15 19.16
CA ILE A 100 15.80 3.00 19.34
C ILE A 100 15.68 3.79 20.64
N TRP A 101 14.54 4.43 20.90
CA TRP A 101 14.29 5.16 22.14
C TRP A 101 14.46 4.26 23.37
N ARG A 102 13.85 3.06 23.36
CA ARG A 102 13.96 2.08 24.45
C ARG A 102 15.42 1.71 24.73
N SER A 103 16.21 1.53 23.68
CA SER A 103 17.64 1.22 23.79
C SER A 103 18.42 2.38 24.41
N MET A 104 18.18 3.62 23.97
CA MET A 104 18.80 4.82 24.53
C MET A 104 18.49 4.99 26.03
N GLU A 105 17.24 4.80 26.44
CA GLU A 105 16.84 4.88 27.85
C GLU A 105 17.41 3.74 28.70
N SER A 106 17.67 2.57 28.10
CA SER A 106 18.40 1.49 28.78
C SER A 106 19.86 1.88 29.04
N SER A 107 20.55 2.43 28.04
CA SER A 107 21.95 2.87 28.18
C SER A 107 22.08 3.97 29.24
N LYS A 108 21.20 4.99 29.22
CA LYS A 108 21.20 6.06 30.23
C LYS A 108 21.01 5.54 31.66
N ARG A 109 20.14 4.54 31.84
CA ARG A 109 19.93 3.91 33.16
C ARG A 109 21.16 3.12 33.63
N ALA A 110 21.83 2.41 32.72
CA ALA A 110 23.07 1.73 33.05
C ALA A 110 24.17 2.72 33.45
N GLU A 111 24.30 3.85 32.74
CA GLU A 111 25.24 4.93 33.07
C GLU A 111 24.97 5.55 34.44
N MET A 112 23.71 5.83 34.78
CA MET A 112 23.34 6.36 36.10
C MET A 112 23.66 5.43 37.28
N GLN A 113 23.76 4.12 37.04
CA GLN A 113 24.13 3.15 38.09
C GLN A 113 25.65 3.07 38.32
N MET A 114 26.45 3.62 37.41
CA MET A 114 27.92 3.62 37.48
C MET A 114 28.50 4.88 38.13
N ILE A 115 27.64 5.85 38.50
CA ILE A 115 27.99 7.11 39.18
C ILE A 115 27.58 7.01 40.65
#